data_AF-A0A2N3G173-F1
#
_entry.id   AF-A0A2N3G173-F1
#
_cell.length_a   1.000
_cell.length_b   1.000
_cell.length_c   1.000
_cell.angle_alpha   90.00
_cell.angle_beta   90.00
_cell.angle_gamma   90.00
#
_symmetry.space_group_name_H-M   'P 1'
#
loop_
_entity.id
_entity.type
_entity.pdbx_description
1 polymer ?
#
loop_
_entity_poly.entity_id
_entity_poly.type
_entity_poly.pdbx_seq_one_letter_code
_entity_poly.pdbx_strand_id
1 'polypeptide(L)'
;MAEISGAKVKNSSRLELMQAVAAEFGISDSPNGTQRANVNALLDRVCESRLPPQSRDDDVARKTEALLEHVGLVYDPFWDTNEGAGGDPLEISERALSRILCSLRAYPRCFLLNVSDAAVGAKWEVDPETRYRYDSNVTGRVPFNQAGPGSRIIYYSTSNSSTHPMHFTASARVRYIAPSKEGTWEAQLTGYTPFTKPVAKGRLELPGWNVQHAITEISAETFDRLVEAGGGVPAVDTPPSAVPDPGPRVVLTDEREEGLIEARLHELFPVGDTAPRLEVPQQLPGGELLGSAPIEPQYIKDGARLRNASAGPVFKRSAKPALDRIAEKRAIDIVRASLALDGWELVRDCQADGVGYDLEFAREDRSLHVEVKGIQGMRLDFNLTPKELWCAQNDNNWVLVAVTSVLSPENFAPVLLTRDRVVNARMVVTGYRLSVGSG
;
A
#
# COMPACT_ATOMS: atom_id res chain seq x y z
N MET A 1 39.61 -14.83 15.29
CA MET A 1 38.55 -13.86 14.95
C MET A 1 37.69 -13.65 16.18
N ALA A 2 37.24 -12.44 16.47
CA ALA A 2 36.46 -12.13 17.68
C ALA A 2 35.08 -12.80 17.67
N GLU A 3 34.59 -13.16 18.85
CA GLU A 3 33.22 -13.61 19.11
C GLU A 3 32.25 -12.43 19.05
N ILE A 4 31.05 -12.66 18.52
CA ILE A 4 30.00 -11.67 18.35
C ILE A 4 28.99 -11.89 19.47
N SER A 5 28.99 -11.00 20.46
CA SER A 5 27.89 -10.89 21.42
C SER A 5 26.72 -10.20 20.73
N GLY A 6 25.61 -10.91 20.53
CA GLY A 6 24.39 -10.41 19.90
C GLY A 6 23.25 -10.19 20.90
N ALA A 7 22.22 -9.48 20.46
CA ALA A 7 21.00 -9.22 21.23
C ALA A 7 19.75 -9.46 20.38
N LYS A 8 18.80 -10.21 20.94
CA LYS A 8 17.47 -10.41 20.36
C LYS A 8 16.57 -9.24 20.73
N VAL A 9 15.74 -8.80 19.80
CA VAL A 9 14.73 -7.76 20.07
C VAL A 9 13.45 -8.42 20.58
N LYS A 10 12.91 -7.89 21.69
CA LYS A 10 11.60 -8.28 22.20
C LYS A 10 10.53 -7.73 21.26
N ASN A 11 9.57 -8.57 20.86
CA ASN A 11 8.41 -8.08 20.12
C ASN A 11 7.62 -7.09 20.98
N SER A 12 7.55 -5.83 20.55
CA SER A 12 6.77 -4.80 21.23
C SER A 12 5.27 -5.04 20.98
N SER A 13 4.49 -4.99 22.04
CA SER A 13 3.03 -4.91 21.97
C SER A 13 2.59 -3.59 21.33
N ARG A 14 1.37 -3.53 20.79
CA ARG A 14 0.75 -2.29 20.32
C ARG A 14 0.87 -1.13 21.31
N LEU A 15 0.62 -1.38 22.60
CA LEU A 15 0.71 -0.35 23.64
C LEU A 15 2.14 0.18 23.80
N GLU A 16 3.15 -0.72 23.83
CA GLU A 16 4.56 -0.33 23.90
C GLU A 16 4.97 0.49 22.66
N LEU A 17 4.48 0.13 21.46
CA LEU A 17 4.72 0.91 20.23
C LEU A 17 4.07 2.30 20.30
N MET A 18 2.81 2.38 20.74
CA MET A 18 2.10 3.65 20.91
C MET A 18 2.82 4.58 21.90
N GLN A 19 3.28 4.03 23.03
CA GLN A 19 4.03 4.76 24.05
C GLN A 19 5.39 5.22 23.52
N ALA A 20 6.09 4.38 22.77
CA ALA A 20 7.36 4.74 22.14
C ALA A 20 7.18 5.88 21.13
N VAL A 21 6.15 5.81 20.27
CA VAL A 21 5.82 6.90 19.33
C VAL A 21 5.50 8.19 20.08
N ALA A 22 4.68 8.12 21.13
CA ALA A 22 4.35 9.28 21.97
C ALA A 22 5.62 9.94 22.56
N ALA A 23 6.56 9.12 23.04
CA ALA A 23 7.82 9.57 23.60
C ALA A 23 8.70 10.28 22.55
N GLU A 24 8.84 9.73 21.34
CA GLU A 24 9.61 10.38 20.25
C GLU A 24 9.02 11.75 19.86
N PHE A 25 7.71 11.93 20.00
CA PHE A 25 7.04 13.21 19.76
C PHE A 25 7.04 14.17 20.96
N GLY A 26 7.49 13.72 22.14
CA GLY A 26 7.48 14.52 23.37
C GLY A 26 6.09 14.69 24.00
N ILE A 27 5.17 13.74 23.79
CA ILE A 27 3.82 13.76 24.36
C ILE A 27 3.87 13.19 25.78
N SER A 28 3.61 14.04 26.78
CA SER A 28 3.70 13.68 28.21
C SER A 28 2.67 12.63 28.64
N ASP A 29 1.45 12.73 28.10
CA ASP A 29 0.34 11.85 28.44
C ASP A 29 0.39 10.60 27.57
N SER A 30 1.27 9.67 27.93
CA SER A 30 1.40 8.41 27.21
C SER A 30 0.09 7.62 27.19
N PRO A 31 -0.25 6.95 26.08
CA PRO A 31 -1.42 6.08 26.01
C PRO A 31 -1.39 5.01 27.10
N ASN A 32 -2.54 4.75 27.72
CA ASN A 32 -2.69 3.77 28.80
C ASN A 32 -3.46 2.50 28.39
N GLY A 33 -3.80 2.39 27.11
CA GLY A 33 -4.49 1.23 26.56
C GLY A 33 -4.55 1.28 25.02
N THR A 34 -4.95 0.17 24.42
CA THR A 34 -4.99 -0.02 22.97
C THR A 34 -6.36 0.27 22.36
N GLN A 35 -7.32 0.76 23.15
CA GLN A 35 -8.66 1.09 22.66
C GLN A 35 -8.59 2.23 21.64
N ARG A 36 -9.52 2.22 20.68
CA ARG A 36 -9.64 3.24 19.62
C ARG A 36 -9.58 4.68 20.12
N ALA A 37 -10.22 5.00 21.25
CA ALA A 37 -10.17 6.35 21.83
C ALA A 37 -8.73 6.79 22.18
N ASN A 38 -7.91 5.87 22.68
CA ASN A 38 -6.51 6.15 23.04
C ASN A 38 -5.62 6.28 21.79
N VAL A 39 -5.87 5.48 20.76
CA VAL A 39 -5.20 5.61 19.45
C VAL A 39 -5.51 6.97 18.82
N ASN A 40 -6.79 7.33 18.77
CA ASN A 40 -7.20 8.60 18.17
C ASN A 40 -6.62 9.79 18.94
N ALA A 41 -6.66 9.75 20.29
CA ALA A 41 -6.08 10.79 21.13
C ALA A 41 -4.56 10.91 20.95
N LEU A 42 -3.84 9.80 20.75
CA LEU A 42 -2.41 9.85 20.41
C LEU A 42 -2.20 10.57 19.08
N LEU A 43 -2.93 10.16 18.03
CA LEU A 43 -2.80 10.75 16.70
C LEU A 43 -3.16 12.23 16.70
N ASP A 44 -4.22 12.64 17.40
CA ASP A 44 -4.60 14.04 17.56
C ASP A 44 -3.47 14.88 18.15
N ARG A 45 -2.85 14.40 19.23
CA ARG A 45 -1.73 15.11 19.88
C ARG A 45 -0.49 15.18 19.00
N VAL A 46 -0.20 14.12 18.25
CA VAL A 46 0.91 14.14 17.27
C VAL A 46 0.61 15.15 16.16
N CYS A 47 -0.60 15.13 15.60
CA CYS A 47 -1.04 16.08 14.59
C CYS A 47 -0.98 17.53 15.11
N GLU A 48 -1.46 17.79 16.33
CA GLU A 48 -1.46 19.13 16.93
C GLU A 48 -0.06 19.66 17.23
N SER A 49 0.88 18.79 17.61
CA SER A 49 2.23 19.20 17.99
C SER A 49 3.18 19.39 16.81
N ARG A 50 2.95 18.70 15.68
CA ARG A 50 3.93 18.64 14.58
C ARG A 50 3.39 18.88 13.17
N LEU A 51 2.08 18.78 12.97
CA LEU A 51 1.48 18.88 11.62
C LEU A 51 0.76 20.22 11.42
N PRO A 52 0.67 20.72 10.18
CA PRO A 52 -0.10 21.92 9.86
C PRO A 52 -1.58 21.78 10.29
N PRO A 53 -2.27 22.86 10.71
CA PRO A 53 -3.66 22.80 11.20
C PRO A 53 -4.69 22.15 10.25
N GLN A 54 -4.35 22.02 8.97
CA GLN A 54 -5.21 21.43 7.93
C GLN A 54 -5.30 19.89 8.01
N SER A 55 -4.46 19.23 8.82
CA SER A 55 -4.45 17.76 9.01
C SER A 55 -5.34 17.25 10.16
N ARG A 56 -6.20 18.10 10.73
CA ARG A 56 -7.12 17.77 11.85
C ARG A 56 -8.42 17.12 11.36
N ASP A 57 -8.29 16.11 10.51
CA ASP A 57 -9.43 15.29 10.08
C ASP A 57 -9.93 14.45 11.26
N ASP A 58 -11.21 14.07 11.32
CA ASP A 58 -11.71 13.15 12.38
C ASP A 58 -11.35 11.68 12.08
N ASP A 59 -10.86 11.44 10.86
CA ASP A 59 -10.53 10.12 10.34
C ASP A 59 -9.12 9.66 10.75
N VAL A 60 -9.05 8.51 11.45
CA VAL A 60 -7.79 7.87 11.89
C VAL A 60 -6.90 7.53 10.70
N ALA A 61 -7.47 7.13 9.56
CA ALA A 61 -6.69 6.82 8.37
C ALA A 61 -5.96 8.07 7.84
N ARG A 62 -6.65 9.20 7.79
CA ARG A 62 -6.07 10.48 7.35
C ARG A 62 -5.05 11.03 8.31
N LYS A 63 -5.26 10.88 9.63
CA LYS A 63 -4.22 11.23 10.62
C LYS A 63 -2.98 10.34 10.48
N THR A 64 -3.18 9.05 10.24
CA THR A 64 -2.10 8.08 10.03
C THR A 64 -1.32 8.40 8.76
N GLU A 65 -2.00 8.67 7.66
CA GLU A 65 -1.43 9.11 6.40
C GLU A 65 -0.58 10.38 6.58
N ALA A 66 -1.15 11.42 7.20
CA ALA A 66 -0.45 12.68 7.45
C ALA A 66 0.79 12.50 8.35
N LEU A 67 0.71 11.63 9.36
CA LEU A 67 1.82 11.29 10.22
C LEU A 67 2.94 10.54 9.47
N LEU A 68 2.58 9.53 8.68
CA LEU A 68 3.54 8.79 7.86
C LEU A 68 4.24 9.72 6.87
N GLU A 69 3.49 10.58 6.18
CA GLU A 69 4.07 11.58 5.26
C GLU A 69 5.06 12.51 5.97
N HIS A 70 4.72 12.97 7.18
CA HIS A 70 5.59 13.82 7.99
C HIS A 70 6.93 13.17 8.34
N VAL A 71 6.92 11.87 8.64
CA VAL A 71 8.15 11.10 8.89
C VAL A 71 8.74 10.51 7.60
N GLY A 72 8.28 10.98 6.43
CA GLY A 72 8.82 10.61 5.14
C GLY A 72 8.52 9.18 4.70
N LEU A 73 7.39 8.64 5.10
CA LEU A 73 6.89 7.33 4.70
C LEU A 73 5.66 7.46 3.81
N VAL A 74 5.35 6.41 3.06
CA VAL A 74 4.14 6.36 2.23
C VAL A 74 3.04 5.60 2.96
N TYR A 75 1.86 6.18 2.95
CA TYR A 75 0.67 5.52 3.43
C TYR A 75 0.27 4.37 2.51
N ASP A 76 0.09 3.19 3.10
CA ASP A 76 -0.47 2.02 2.45
C ASP A 76 -1.70 1.54 3.27
N PRO A 77 -2.93 1.64 2.72
CA PRO A 77 -4.15 1.28 3.45
C PRO A 77 -4.26 -0.22 3.80
N PHE A 78 -3.43 -1.09 3.21
CA PHE A 78 -3.36 -2.51 3.57
C PHE A 78 -2.37 -2.78 4.70
N TRP A 79 -1.43 -1.88 4.93
CA TRP A 79 -0.39 -2.04 5.94
C TRP A 79 -0.63 -1.19 7.16
N ASP A 80 -1.06 0.04 6.96
CA ASP A 80 -0.99 1.08 7.96
C ASP A 80 -2.30 1.23 8.72
N THR A 81 -3.40 0.78 8.13
CA THR A 81 -4.72 0.73 8.75
C THR A 81 -5.44 -0.57 8.38
N ASN A 82 -6.64 -0.74 8.92
CA ASN A 82 -7.53 -1.82 8.57
C ASN A 82 -8.44 -1.51 7.37
N GLU A 83 -8.25 -0.37 6.68
CA GLU A 83 -9.04 -0.02 5.49
C GLU A 83 -8.98 -1.11 4.43
N GLY A 84 -7.81 -1.70 4.21
CA GLY A 84 -7.54 -2.77 3.26
C GLY A 84 -8.12 -4.15 3.62
N ALA A 85 -8.42 -4.39 4.90
CA ALA A 85 -8.72 -5.72 5.42
C ALA A 85 -10.22 -5.99 5.63
N GLY A 86 -11.09 -5.02 5.29
CA GLY A 86 -12.53 -5.09 5.57
C GLY A 86 -12.88 -5.06 7.07
N GLY A 87 -11.92 -4.71 7.93
CA GLY A 87 -12.14 -4.46 9.36
C GLY A 87 -12.71 -3.06 9.62
N ASP A 88 -12.85 -2.66 10.89
CA ASP A 88 -13.20 -1.27 11.22
C ASP A 88 -12.13 -0.36 10.61
N PRO A 89 -12.46 0.48 9.60
CA PRO A 89 -11.48 1.25 8.81
C PRO A 89 -10.75 2.34 9.63
N LEU A 90 -10.94 2.36 10.94
CA LEU A 90 -10.64 3.47 11.84
C LEU A 90 -9.57 3.10 12.88
N GLU A 91 -8.73 2.10 12.60
CA GLU A 91 -7.62 1.71 13.46
C GLU A 91 -6.27 1.72 12.71
N ILE A 92 -5.28 2.41 13.31
CA ILE A 92 -3.87 2.30 12.91
C ILE A 92 -3.33 0.91 13.26
N SER A 93 -2.60 0.29 12.35
CA SER A 93 -2.00 -1.02 12.58
C SER A 93 -0.75 -0.93 13.47
N GLU A 94 -0.35 -2.05 14.07
CA GLU A 94 0.96 -2.15 14.74
C GLU A 94 2.13 -1.93 13.76
N ARG A 95 1.92 -2.26 12.48
CA ARG A 95 2.89 -2.08 11.41
C ARG A 95 3.14 -0.59 11.11
N ALA A 96 2.09 0.23 11.02
CA ALA A 96 2.23 1.67 10.87
C ALA A 96 3.02 2.27 12.05
N LEU A 97 2.64 1.93 13.28
CA LEU A 97 3.33 2.41 14.49
C LEU A 97 4.81 2.00 14.49
N SER A 98 5.11 0.75 14.11
CA SER A 98 6.47 0.25 13.99
C SER A 98 7.26 1.02 12.93
N ARG A 99 6.69 1.26 11.75
CA ARG A 99 7.31 2.03 10.66
C ARG A 99 7.60 3.47 11.08
N ILE A 100 6.62 4.15 11.68
CA ILE A 100 6.78 5.51 12.21
C ILE A 100 7.95 5.56 13.18
N LEU A 101 8.00 4.62 14.14
CA LEU A 101 9.06 4.57 15.14
C LEU A 101 10.45 4.33 14.52
N CYS A 102 10.54 3.42 13.54
CA CYS A 102 11.80 3.17 12.82
C CYS A 102 12.28 4.41 12.06
N SER A 103 11.36 5.16 11.44
CA SER A 103 11.71 6.39 10.74
C SER A 103 12.19 7.48 11.71
N LEU A 104 11.45 7.70 12.81
CA LEU A 104 11.80 8.69 13.83
C LEU A 104 13.16 8.43 14.46
N ARG A 105 13.49 7.16 14.71
CA ARG A 105 14.75 6.77 15.32
C ARG A 105 15.90 6.57 14.34
N ALA A 106 15.61 6.59 13.04
CA ALA A 106 16.54 6.22 11.98
C ALA A 106 17.18 4.82 12.14
N TYR A 107 16.54 3.91 12.87
CA TYR A 107 17.01 2.53 13.06
C TYR A 107 16.08 1.54 12.34
N PRO A 108 16.57 0.82 11.31
CA PRO A 108 15.78 -0.21 10.67
C PRO A 108 15.67 -1.45 11.57
N ARG A 109 14.56 -2.17 11.45
CA ARG A 109 14.42 -3.49 12.07
C ARG A 109 15.34 -4.48 11.38
N CYS A 110 15.97 -5.35 12.14
CA CYS A 110 16.94 -6.31 11.62
C CYS A 110 16.50 -7.73 11.97
N PHE A 111 16.60 -8.65 11.01
CA PHE A 111 16.11 -10.02 11.16
C PHE A 111 17.15 -11.05 10.71
N LEU A 112 17.16 -12.20 11.38
CA LEU A 112 17.75 -13.44 10.89
C LEU A 112 16.64 -14.25 10.20
N LEU A 113 16.87 -14.64 8.95
CA LEU A 113 16.01 -15.57 8.22
C LEU A 113 16.76 -16.89 8.04
N ASN A 114 16.20 -17.97 8.57
CA ASN A 114 16.73 -19.30 8.36
C ASN A 114 16.50 -19.72 6.91
N VAL A 115 17.55 -20.27 6.29
CA VAL A 115 17.48 -20.79 4.94
C VAL A 115 18.03 -22.21 4.80
N SER A 116 17.43 -23.00 3.91
CA SER A 116 17.78 -24.40 3.68
C SER A 116 17.38 -24.87 2.29
N ASP A 117 18.33 -25.45 1.56
CA ASP A 117 18.09 -26.12 0.27
C ASP A 117 17.44 -27.51 0.40
N ALA A 118 17.39 -28.09 1.60
CA ALA A 118 16.63 -29.31 1.85
C ALA A 118 15.14 -29.14 1.49
N ALA A 119 14.53 -30.17 0.90
CA ALA A 119 13.16 -30.13 0.34
C ALA A 119 12.07 -29.56 1.28
N VAL A 120 12.20 -29.77 2.60
CA VAL A 120 11.24 -29.27 3.60
C VAL A 120 11.37 -27.76 3.82
N GLY A 121 12.57 -27.19 3.68
CA GLY A 121 12.83 -25.74 3.79
C GLY A 121 12.70 -25.02 2.45
N ALA A 122 13.14 -25.67 1.37
CA ALA A 122 13.13 -25.12 0.00
C ALA A 122 11.73 -24.72 -0.49
N LYS A 123 10.64 -25.29 0.05
CA LYS A 123 9.28 -24.86 -0.29
C LYS A 123 8.98 -23.40 0.05
N TRP A 124 9.79 -22.77 0.90
CA TRP A 124 9.66 -21.39 1.35
C TRP A 124 10.62 -20.43 0.64
N GLU A 125 11.68 -20.96 0.02
CA GLU A 125 12.72 -20.20 -0.67
C GLU A 125 12.58 -20.43 -2.18
N VAL A 126 11.77 -19.58 -2.82
CA VAL A 126 11.61 -19.62 -4.28
C VAL A 126 12.81 -18.96 -4.95
N ASP A 127 13.28 -17.84 -4.41
CA ASP A 127 14.41 -17.07 -4.91
C ASP A 127 15.00 -16.20 -3.78
N PRO A 128 16.07 -16.64 -3.10
CA PRO A 128 16.63 -15.90 -1.96
C PRO A 128 17.17 -14.51 -2.33
N GLU A 129 17.36 -14.19 -3.60
CA GLU A 129 17.81 -12.86 -4.02
C GLU A 129 16.66 -11.85 -4.01
N THR A 130 15.44 -12.29 -4.31
CA THR A 130 14.30 -11.37 -4.52
C THR A 130 13.06 -11.66 -3.66
N ARG A 131 12.91 -12.87 -3.11
CA ARG A 131 11.67 -13.31 -2.42
C ARG A 131 11.92 -14.31 -1.29
N TYR A 132 11.22 -14.12 -0.18
CA TYR A 132 11.17 -15.06 0.93
C TYR A 132 9.72 -15.34 1.34
N ARG A 133 9.25 -16.58 1.21
CA ARG A 133 7.88 -16.99 1.56
C ARG A 133 7.84 -17.65 2.93
N TYR A 134 6.71 -17.53 3.61
CA TYR A 134 6.48 -18.21 4.88
C TYR A 134 4.97 -18.29 5.16
N ASP A 135 4.54 -19.24 5.98
CA ASP A 135 3.12 -19.40 6.32
C ASP A 135 2.79 -18.82 7.71
N SER A 136 1.54 -19.03 8.13
CA SER A 136 1.04 -18.62 9.43
C SER A 136 1.61 -19.44 10.61
N ASN A 137 2.32 -20.54 10.36
CA ASN A 137 2.93 -21.40 11.37
C ASN A 137 4.38 -21.00 11.66
N VAL A 138 5.00 -20.18 10.80
CA VAL A 138 6.37 -19.72 11.00
C VAL A 138 6.49 -18.82 12.24
N THR A 139 7.35 -19.22 13.18
CA THR A 139 7.67 -18.44 14.38
C THR A 139 8.44 -17.18 14.02
N GLY A 140 8.17 -16.08 14.74
CA GLY A 140 8.76 -14.77 14.44
C GLY A 140 8.13 -14.03 13.25
N ARG A 141 7.13 -14.61 12.58
CA ARG A 141 6.43 -13.96 11.47
C ARG A 141 5.71 -12.67 11.86
N VAL A 142 5.22 -12.53 13.10
CA VAL A 142 4.45 -11.35 13.53
C VAL A 142 5.33 -10.09 13.50
N PRO A 143 6.48 -10.04 14.20
CA PRO A 143 7.37 -8.89 14.10
C PRO A 143 7.90 -8.67 12.67
N PHE A 144 8.06 -9.73 11.88
CA PHE A 144 8.47 -9.59 10.49
C PHE A 144 7.37 -9.03 9.58
N ASN A 145 6.12 -9.43 9.75
CA ASN A 145 4.96 -8.83 9.05
C ASN A 145 4.78 -7.36 9.43
N GLN A 146 5.16 -6.97 10.64
CA GLN A 146 5.18 -5.58 11.08
C GLN A 146 6.42 -4.82 10.57
N ALA A 147 7.38 -5.49 9.94
CA ALA A 147 8.56 -4.86 9.37
C ALA A 147 8.16 -4.01 8.16
N GLY A 148 8.72 -2.80 8.10
CA GLY A 148 8.55 -1.90 6.97
C GLY A 148 9.63 -2.11 5.89
N PRO A 149 9.46 -1.43 4.75
CA PRO A 149 10.52 -1.28 3.76
C PRO A 149 11.79 -0.71 4.39
N GLY A 150 12.95 -1.18 3.91
CA GLY A 150 14.26 -0.82 4.46
C GLY A 150 14.69 -1.64 5.67
N SER A 151 13.82 -2.48 6.25
CA SER A 151 14.23 -3.47 7.26
C SER A 151 15.31 -4.39 6.69
N ARG A 152 16.26 -4.83 7.52
CA ARG A 152 17.45 -5.56 7.09
C ARG A 152 17.36 -7.03 7.46
N ILE A 153 17.95 -7.87 6.63
CA ILE A 153 17.93 -9.33 6.78
C ILE A 153 19.35 -9.87 6.73
N ILE A 154 19.66 -10.82 7.60
CA ILE A 154 20.77 -11.75 7.46
C ILE A 154 20.21 -13.14 7.16
N TYR A 155 20.78 -13.78 6.15
CA TYR A 155 20.49 -15.18 5.84
C TYR A 155 21.32 -16.11 6.72
N TYR A 156 20.66 -17.02 7.42
CA TYR A 156 21.27 -18.07 8.22
C TYR A 156 21.01 -19.44 7.59
N SER A 157 22.03 -20.01 6.97
CA SER A 157 22.01 -21.37 6.44
C SER A 157 21.93 -22.39 7.58
N THR A 158 20.86 -23.19 7.61
CA THR A 158 20.63 -24.18 8.67
C THR A 158 21.58 -25.38 8.57
N SER A 159 21.53 -26.29 9.54
CA SER A 159 22.32 -27.54 9.50
C SER A 159 21.94 -28.48 8.34
N ASN A 160 20.76 -28.29 7.75
CA ASN A 160 20.27 -29.11 6.64
C ASN A 160 20.66 -28.55 5.27
N SER A 161 21.35 -27.40 5.22
CA SER A 161 21.83 -26.82 3.98
C SER A 161 23.02 -27.58 3.43
N SER A 162 23.04 -27.90 2.14
CA SER A 162 24.21 -28.50 1.48
C SER A 162 25.36 -27.49 1.36
N THR A 163 25.03 -26.21 1.20
CA THR A 163 25.98 -25.11 1.06
C THR A 163 26.13 -24.35 2.36
N HIS A 164 27.35 -24.28 2.90
CA HIS A 164 27.71 -23.58 4.15
C HIS A 164 26.80 -23.88 5.36
N PRO A 165 26.60 -25.16 5.75
CA PRO A 165 25.71 -25.51 6.85
C PRO A 165 26.07 -24.79 8.14
N MET A 166 25.08 -24.24 8.84
CA MET A 166 25.24 -23.45 10.07
C MET A 166 26.13 -22.21 9.91
N HIS A 167 25.99 -21.48 8.79
CA HIS A 167 26.67 -20.20 8.58
C HIS A 167 25.67 -19.09 8.26
N PHE A 168 26.00 -17.86 8.63
CA PHE A 168 25.39 -16.68 8.06
C PHE A 168 26.05 -16.40 6.70
N THR A 169 25.25 -16.25 5.64
CA THR A 169 25.76 -16.35 4.26
C THR A 169 25.56 -15.09 3.43
N ALA A 170 24.59 -14.25 3.76
CA ALA A 170 24.27 -13.06 2.98
C ALA A 170 23.47 -12.05 3.80
N SER A 171 23.34 -10.84 3.26
CA SER A 171 22.41 -9.83 3.75
C SER A 171 21.48 -9.33 2.64
N ALA A 172 20.28 -8.88 2.99
CA ALA A 172 19.34 -8.25 2.07
C ALA A 172 18.50 -7.18 2.79
N ARG A 173 17.63 -6.50 2.04
CA ARG A 173 16.66 -5.53 2.56
C ARG A 173 15.24 -5.93 2.18
N VAL A 174 14.32 -5.79 3.13
CA VAL A 174 12.89 -5.86 2.89
C VAL A 174 12.51 -4.69 2.00
N ARG A 175 11.94 -5.02 0.85
CA ARG A 175 11.28 -4.06 -0.02
C ARG A 175 9.80 -3.98 0.34
N TYR A 176 9.11 -5.11 0.34
CA TYR A 176 7.67 -5.17 0.60
C TYR A 176 7.31 -6.51 1.23
N ILE A 177 6.32 -6.57 2.12
CA ILE A 177 5.79 -7.83 2.66
C ILE A 177 4.27 -7.81 2.62
N ALA A 178 3.67 -8.79 1.95
CA ALA A 178 2.22 -8.93 1.84
C ALA A 178 1.77 -10.39 1.97
N PRO A 179 0.48 -10.61 2.33
CA PRO A 179 -0.13 -11.91 2.19
C PRO A 179 -0.24 -12.27 0.70
N SER A 180 0.01 -13.53 0.37
CA SER A 180 -0.25 -14.11 -0.95
C SER A 180 -1.68 -14.67 -0.99
N LYS A 181 -2.16 -14.97 -2.21
CA LYS A 181 -3.48 -15.59 -2.44
C LYS A 181 -3.65 -16.97 -1.77
N GLU A 182 -2.54 -17.66 -1.47
CA GLU A 182 -2.56 -19.01 -0.90
C GLU A 182 -2.56 -19.01 0.64
N GLY A 183 -2.71 -17.85 1.27
CA GLY A 183 -2.63 -17.71 2.74
C GLY A 183 -1.20 -17.79 3.28
N THR A 184 -0.20 -17.84 2.41
CA THR A 184 1.21 -17.61 2.76
C THR A 184 1.48 -16.11 2.77
N TRP A 185 2.64 -15.72 3.30
CA TRP A 185 3.18 -14.37 3.23
C TRP A 185 4.41 -14.40 2.33
N GLU A 186 4.62 -13.32 1.58
CA GLU A 186 5.81 -13.13 0.75
C GLU A 186 6.48 -11.81 1.13
N ALA A 187 7.76 -11.88 1.50
CA ALA A 187 8.64 -10.74 1.60
C ALA A 187 9.42 -10.59 0.29
N GLN A 188 9.17 -9.49 -0.43
CA GLN A 188 9.97 -9.04 -1.55
C GLN A 188 11.23 -8.36 -1.03
N LEU A 189 12.37 -8.72 -1.61
CA LEU A 189 13.70 -8.36 -1.13
C LEU A 189 14.50 -7.61 -2.21
N THR A 190 15.48 -6.84 -1.76
CA THR A 190 16.43 -6.11 -2.62
C THR A 190 17.81 -6.07 -1.97
N GLY A 191 18.83 -5.74 -2.77
CA GLY A 191 20.19 -5.55 -2.27
C GLY A 191 20.80 -6.82 -1.67
N TYR A 192 20.45 -7.99 -2.22
CA TYR A 192 21.07 -9.25 -1.84
C TYR A 192 22.59 -9.16 -2.03
N THR A 193 23.32 -9.36 -0.95
CA THR A 193 24.79 -9.27 -0.92
C THR A 193 25.34 -10.50 -0.22
N PRO A 194 25.93 -11.46 -0.93
CA PRO A 194 26.57 -12.61 -0.30
C PRO A 194 27.80 -12.18 0.50
N PHE A 195 28.02 -12.83 1.63
CA PHE A 195 29.21 -12.63 2.44
C PHE A 195 30.42 -13.23 1.74
N THR A 196 31.48 -12.44 1.62
CA THR A 196 32.76 -12.92 1.07
C THR A 196 33.39 -13.97 1.98
N LYS A 197 33.02 -13.97 3.27
CA LYS A 197 33.42 -14.96 4.27
C LYS A 197 32.20 -15.36 5.10
N PRO A 198 31.51 -16.46 4.76
CA PRO A 198 30.38 -16.93 5.56
C PRO A 198 30.75 -17.05 7.05
N VAL A 199 29.86 -16.57 7.93
CA VAL A 199 30.14 -16.47 9.36
C VAL A 199 29.59 -17.71 10.06
N ALA A 200 30.44 -18.55 10.62
CA ALA A 200 30.00 -19.74 11.34
C ALA A 200 29.08 -19.37 12.53
N LYS A 201 28.00 -20.13 12.73
CA LYS A 201 27.04 -19.95 13.83
C LYS A 201 27.73 -19.82 15.19
N GLY A 202 28.76 -20.64 15.44
CA GLY A 202 29.50 -20.65 16.71
C GLY A 202 30.25 -19.36 17.03
N ARG A 203 30.28 -18.38 16.11
CA ARG A 203 30.79 -17.04 16.38
C ARG A 203 29.75 -16.09 16.96
N LEU A 204 28.46 -16.41 16.90
CA LEU A 204 27.38 -15.57 17.43
C LEU A 204 26.84 -16.18 18.72
N GLU A 205 27.04 -15.47 19.83
CA GLU A 205 26.32 -15.72 21.07
C GLU A 205 25.05 -14.85 21.07
N LEU A 206 23.88 -15.48 20.93
CA LEU A 206 22.59 -14.79 20.89
C LEU A 206 21.63 -15.41 21.93
N PRO A 207 21.59 -14.88 23.17
CA PRO A 207 20.75 -15.42 24.23
C PRO A 207 19.27 -15.52 23.83
N GLY A 208 18.66 -16.68 24.05
CA GLY A 208 17.25 -16.94 23.72
C GLY A 208 16.94 -17.10 22.22
N TRP A 209 17.97 -17.22 21.37
CA TRP A 209 17.78 -17.61 19.97
C TRP A 209 17.52 -19.10 19.86
N ASN A 210 16.31 -19.44 19.40
CA ASN A 210 16.00 -20.79 18.99
C ASN A 210 16.30 -20.93 17.50
N VAL A 211 17.33 -21.69 17.15
CA VAL A 211 17.71 -21.93 15.74
C VAL A 211 16.65 -22.67 14.94
N GLN A 212 15.63 -23.25 15.58
CA GLN A 212 14.48 -23.82 14.88
C GLN A 212 13.45 -22.77 14.48
N HIS A 213 13.53 -21.54 15.03
CA HIS A 213 12.68 -20.45 14.60
C HIS A 213 13.15 -19.90 13.27
N ALA A 214 12.27 -19.89 12.27
CA ALA A 214 12.66 -19.47 10.93
C ALA A 214 12.96 -17.95 10.85
N ILE A 215 12.36 -17.15 11.72
CA ILE A 215 12.53 -15.69 11.74
C ILE A 215 12.84 -15.22 13.15
N THR A 216 13.93 -14.45 13.31
CA THR A 216 14.32 -13.87 14.61
C THR A 216 14.71 -12.41 14.44
N GLU A 217 14.06 -11.51 15.16
CA GLU A 217 14.46 -10.10 15.20
C GLU A 217 15.70 -9.91 16.10
N ILE A 218 16.69 -9.17 15.60
CA ILE A 218 17.97 -8.89 16.27
C ILE A 218 18.22 -7.38 16.30
N SER A 219 19.10 -6.94 17.21
CA SER A 219 19.49 -5.53 17.25
C SER A 219 20.26 -5.11 15.99
N ALA A 220 20.22 -3.82 15.65
CA ALA A 220 21.01 -3.24 14.57
C ALA A 220 22.52 -3.49 14.78
N GLU A 221 23.01 -3.36 16.02
CA GLU A 221 24.40 -3.68 16.36
C GLU A 221 24.76 -5.15 16.06
N THR A 222 23.85 -6.09 16.33
CA THR A 222 24.07 -7.51 16.01
C THR A 222 24.15 -7.71 14.49
N PHE A 223 23.27 -7.03 13.74
CA PHE A 223 23.28 -7.05 12.28
C PHE A 223 24.61 -6.52 11.73
N ASP A 224 25.06 -5.35 12.18
CA ASP A 224 26.29 -4.72 11.68
C ASP A 224 27.53 -5.57 11.95
N ARG A 225 27.63 -6.15 13.15
CA ARG A 225 28.73 -7.08 13.50
C ARG A 225 28.73 -8.33 12.63
N LEU A 226 27.56 -8.86 12.25
CA LEU A 226 27.45 -10.00 11.34
C LEU A 226 27.88 -9.63 9.92
N VAL A 227 27.46 -8.46 9.40
CA VAL A 227 27.87 -7.96 8.09
C VAL A 227 29.39 -7.76 8.03
N GLU A 228 29.97 -7.10 9.03
CA GLU A 228 31.42 -6.89 9.12
C GLU A 228 32.18 -8.21 9.20
N ALA A 229 31.74 -9.14 10.05
CA ALA A 229 32.33 -10.48 10.14
C ALA A 229 32.21 -11.28 8.84
N GLY A 230 31.16 -11.02 8.05
CA GLY A 230 30.91 -11.54 6.70
C GLY A 230 31.81 -10.96 5.61
N GLY A 231 32.65 -9.97 5.96
CA GLY A 231 33.49 -9.22 5.03
C GLY A 231 32.71 -8.19 4.20
N GLY A 232 31.51 -7.82 4.65
CA GLY A 232 30.77 -6.68 4.12
C GLY A 232 31.11 -5.39 4.87
N VAL A 233 30.68 -4.26 4.32
CA VAL A 233 30.70 -2.98 5.03
C VAL A 233 29.28 -2.78 5.58
N PRO A 234 29.10 -2.60 6.90
CA PRO A 234 27.81 -2.24 7.45
C PRO A 234 27.25 -1.06 6.68
N ALA A 235 25.99 -1.16 6.24
CA ALA A 235 25.38 -0.06 5.53
C ALA A 235 25.35 1.14 6.48
N VAL A 236 25.98 2.24 6.09
CA VAL A 236 25.82 3.52 6.80
C VAL A 236 24.33 3.76 6.92
N ASP A 237 23.86 3.98 8.15
CA ASP A 237 22.47 4.30 8.46
C ASP A 237 22.10 5.61 7.76
N THR A 238 21.81 5.48 6.47
CA THR A 238 21.13 6.51 5.72
C THR A 238 19.71 6.44 6.25
N PRO A 239 19.17 7.51 6.85
CA PRO A 239 17.83 7.49 7.40
C PRO A 239 16.86 6.91 6.36
N PRO A 240 15.87 6.10 6.79
CA PRO A 240 14.94 5.44 5.87
C PRO A 240 14.34 6.37 4.82
N SER A 241 14.26 7.68 5.10
CA SER A 241 13.77 8.70 4.16
C SER A 241 14.53 8.79 2.84
N ALA A 242 15.77 8.29 2.75
CA ALA A 242 16.59 8.33 1.53
C ALA A 242 16.41 7.13 0.60
N VAL A 243 15.94 5.98 1.10
CA VAL A 243 15.49 4.88 0.25
C VAL A 243 14.00 5.12 0.03
N PRO A 244 13.54 5.42 -1.20
CA PRO A 244 12.12 5.61 -1.45
C PRO A 244 11.40 4.36 -0.96
N ASP A 245 10.54 4.54 0.03
CA ASP A 245 9.50 3.59 0.36
C ASP A 245 8.89 3.13 -0.97
N PRO A 246 8.84 1.81 -1.29
CA PRO A 246 8.25 1.32 -2.52
C PRO A 246 6.73 1.46 -2.53
N GLY A 247 6.11 1.87 -1.41
CA GLY A 247 4.83 2.54 -1.48
C GLY A 247 4.93 3.72 -2.46
N PRO A 248 3.86 4.14 -3.14
CA PRO A 248 3.92 5.24 -4.11
C PRO A 248 4.33 6.59 -3.45
N ARG A 249 5.63 6.82 -3.21
CA ARG A 249 6.16 8.10 -2.69
C ARG A 249 6.30 9.05 -3.85
N VAL A 250 5.19 9.70 -4.15
CA VAL A 250 5.07 10.67 -5.22
C VAL A 250 5.11 12.05 -4.57
N VAL A 251 6.32 12.53 -4.26
CA VAL A 251 6.56 13.97 -4.01
C VAL A 251 6.86 14.55 -5.38
N LEU A 252 5.87 15.23 -5.95
CA LEU A 252 5.94 15.78 -7.30
C LEU A 252 6.34 17.22 -7.20
N THR A 253 7.58 17.53 -7.56
CA THR A 253 7.98 18.93 -7.75
C THR A 253 8.38 19.26 -9.17
N ASP A 254 8.52 18.27 -10.07
CA ASP A 254 8.94 18.50 -11.46
C ASP A 254 8.28 17.55 -12.47
N GLU A 255 7.90 18.05 -13.65
CA GLU A 255 7.30 17.26 -14.75
C GLU A 255 8.23 16.14 -15.26
N ARG A 256 9.55 16.28 -15.08
CA ARG A 256 10.53 15.23 -15.39
C ARG A 256 10.46 14.03 -14.44
N GLU A 257 10.00 14.21 -13.21
CA GLU A 257 9.86 13.13 -12.24
C GLU A 257 8.59 12.30 -12.49
N GLU A 258 7.55 12.89 -13.09
CA GLU A 258 6.31 12.18 -13.45
C GLU A 258 6.57 11.03 -14.42
N GLY A 259 7.34 11.28 -15.49
CA GLY A 259 7.69 10.24 -16.46
C GLY A 259 8.56 9.12 -15.85
N LEU A 260 9.41 9.45 -14.88
CA LEU A 260 10.20 8.47 -14.12
C LEU A 260 9.32 7.63 -13.20
N ILE A 261 8.35 8.24 -12.53
CA ILE A 261 7.41 7.54 -11.66
C ILE A 261 6.52 6.62 -12.49
N GLU A 262 6.01 7.10 -13.62
CA GLU A 262 5.18 6.33 -14.53
C GLU A 262 5.94 5.12 -15.10
N ALA A 263 7.16 5.33 -15.59
CA ALA A 263 8.03 4.25 -16.06
C ALA A 263 8.31 3.24 -14.94
N ARG A 264 8.60 3.73 -13.73
CA ARG A 264 8.90 2.89 -12.57
C ARG A 264 7.66 2.13 -12.09
N LEU A 265 6.47 2.72 -12.08
CA LEU A 265 5.25 2.00 -11.70
C LEU A 265 4.89 0.91 -12.72
N HIS A 266 5.09 1.14 -14.01
CA HIS A 266 4.94 0.10 -15.03
C HIS A 266 5.96 -1.04 -14.84
N GLU A 267 7.21 -0.70 -14.54
CA GLU A 267 8.28 -1.68 -14.31
C GLU A 267 8.04 -2.47 -13.01
N LEU A 268 7.60 -1.78 -11.95
CA LEU A 268 7.45 -2.37 -10.63
C LEU A 268 6.14 -3.13 -10.47
N PHE A 269 5.10 -2.73 -11.20
CA PHE A 269 3.76 -3.28 -11.09
C PHE A 269 3.19 -3.60 -12.48
N PRO A 270 3.81 -4.53 -13.22
CA PRO A 270 3.28 -4.95 -14.50
C PRO A 270 1.88 -5.51 -14.29
N VAL A 271 0.89 -4.92 -14.99
CA VAL A 271 -0.50 -5.38 -14.95
C VAL A 271 -0.59 -6.85 -15.37
N GLY A 272 0.24 -7.25 -16.35
CA GLY A 272 0.58 -8.64 -16.70
C GLY A 272 -0.59 -9.64 -16.65
N ASP A 273 -0.26 -10.88 -16.30
CA ASP A 273 -1.23 -11.98 -16.14
C ASP A 273 -1.99 -11.92 -14.79
N THR A 274 -1.79 -10.87 -13.98
CA THR A 274 -2.38 -10.78 -12.64
C THR A 274 -3.74 -10.08 -12.63
N ALA A 275 -4.08 -9.38 -13.72
CA ALA A 275 -5.37 -8.74 -13.88
C ALA A 275 -6.52 -9.77 -13.74
N PRO A 276 -7.51 -9.54 -12.87
CA PRO A 276 -8.64 -10.46 -12.74
C PRO A 276 -9.54 -10.34 -13.98
N ARG A 277 -10.16 -11.44 -14.40
CA ARG A 277 -11.15 -11.41 -15.49
C ARG A 277 -12.35 -10.55 -15.09
N LEU A 278 -12.81 -9.70 -16.01
CA LEU A 278 -13.98 -8.87 -15.80
C LEU A 278 -15.19 -9.51 -16.50
N GLU A 279 -16.14 -10.04 -15.73
CA GLU A 279 -17.32 -10.67 -16.30
C GLU A 279 -18.35 -9.61 -16.76
N VAL A 280 -18.36 -9.33 -18.05
CA VAL A 280 -19.35 -8.43 -18.66
C VAL A 280 -20.66 -9.20 -18.86
N PRO A 281 -21.81 -8.75 -18.29
CA PRO A 281 -23.09 -9.40 -18.49
C PRO A 281 -23.41 -9.61 -19.98
N GLN A 282 -24.06 -10.73 -20.30
CA GLN A 282 -24.46 -11.02 -21.69
C GLN A 282 -25.42 -9.97 -22.24
N GLN A 283 -26.29 -9.43 -21.39
CA GLN A 283 -27.24 -8.38 -21.72
C GLN A 283 -27.05 -7.21 -20.77
N LEU A 284 -26.90 -6.01 -21.33
CA LEU A 284 -26.91 -4.77 -20.59
C LEU A 284 -28.33 -4.18 -20.60
N PRO A 285 -28.70 -3.39 -19.58
CA PRO A 285 -29.99 -2.71 -19.55
C PRO A 285 -30.17 -1.82 -20.79
N GLY A 286 -31.22 -2.08 -21.57
CA GLY A 286 -31.57 -1.28 -22.74
C GLY A 286 -32.52 -0.12 -22.41
N GLY A 287 -32.60 0.83 -23.33
CA GLY A 287 -33.53 1.97 -23.27
C GLY A 287 -32.94 3.19 -22.57
N GLU A 288 -33.77 4.23 -22.47
CA GLU A 288 -33.45 5.43 -21.68
C GLU A 288 -33.69 5.16 -20.19
N LEU A 289 -32.73 5.52 -19.35
CA LEU A 289 -32.81 5.33 -17.91
C LEU A 289 -33.05 6.68 -17.21
N LEU A 290 -34.16 6.78 -16.48
CA LEU A 290 -34.41 7.91 -15.59
C LEU A 290 -33.74 7.65 -14.24
N GLY A 291 -32.64 8.37 -13.99
CA GLY A 291 -31.91 8.28 -12.74
C GLY A 291 -32.53 9.04 -11.59
N SER A 292 -31.98 8.81 -10.40
CA SER A 292 -32.27 9.67 -9.25
C SER A 292 -31.70 11.07 -9.49
N ALA A 293 -32.46 12.10 -9.13
CA ALA A 293 -31.94 13.47 -9.18
C ALA A 293 -30.72 13.61 -8.25
N PRO A 294 -29.64 14.30 -8.67
CA PRO A 294 -28.52 14.60 -7.81
C PRO A 294 -28.96 15.36 -6.55
N ILE A 295 -28.39 15.01 -5.40
CA ILE A 295 -28.68 15.65 -4.13
C ILE A 295 -27.79 16.89 -4.02
N GLU A 296 -28.42 18.05 -3.81
CA GLU A 296 -27.69 19.29 -3.55
C GLU A 296 -27.10 19.28 -2.13
N PRO A 297 -25.83 19.67 -1.96
CA PRO A 297 -25.21 19.73 -0.64
C PRO A 297 -25.90 20.81 0.20
N GLN A 298 -26.33 20.43 1.40
CA GLN A 298 -26.89 21.36 2.38
C GLN A 298 -25.77 21.82 3.31
N TYR A 299 -25.78 23.10 3.72
CA TYR A 299 -24.77 23.64 4.63
C TYR A 299 -25.42 24.26 5.87
N ILE A 300 -24.80 24.03 7.04
CA ILE A 300 -25.16 24.69 8.29
C ILE A 300 -24.02 25.66 8.64
N LYS A 301 -24.41 26.87 9.08
CA LYS A 301 -23.46 27.84 9.62
C LYS A 301 -23.08 27.46 11.05
N ASP A 302 -21.81 27.24 11.29
CA ASP A 302 -21.22 26.90 12.58
C ASP A 302 -20.21 27.99 12.97
N GLY A 303 -20.72 29.03 13.67
CA GLY A 303 -19.99 30.26 13.92
C GLY A 303 -19.57 30.97 12.63
N ALA A 304 -18.25 31.05 12.39
CA ALA A 304 -17.65 31.64 11.20
C ALA A 304 -17.40 30.63 10.05
N ARG A 305 -17.69 29.33 10.27
CA ARG A 305 -17.46 28.27 9.28
C ARG A 305 -18.79 27.78 8.70
N LEU A 306 -18.77 27.32 7.45
CA LEU A 306 -19.85 26.52 6.86
C LEU A 306 -19.43 25.06 6.96
N ARG A 307 -20.30 24.22 7.51
CA ARG A 307 -20.14 22.77 7.52
C ARG A 307 -21.24 22.14 6.69
N ASN A 308 -20.95 21.02 6.03
CA ASN A 308 -21.98 20.26 5.34
C ASN A 308 -23.00 19.77 6.39
N ALA A 309 -24.27 20.05 6.17
CA ALA A 309 -25.38 19.70 7.07
C ALA A 309 -25.60 18.18 7.12
N SER A 310 -25.25 17.51 6.02
CA SER A 310 -25.32 16.08 5.88
C SER A 310 -23.94 15.47 6.07
N ALA A 311 -23.85 14.37 6.83
CA ALA A 311 -22.66 13.53 6.94
C ALA A 311 -22.39 12.75 5.63
N GLY A 312 -22.66 13.37 4.48
CA GLY A 312 -22.34 12.83 3.18
C GLY A 312 -20.82 12.70 3.03
N PRO A 313 -20.37 11.79 2.16
CA PRO A 313 -18.95 11.64 1.88
C PRO A 313 -18.38 12.99 1.41
N VAL A 314 -17.39 13.51 2.13
CA VAL A 314 -16.64 14.69 1.71
C VAL A 314 -15.63 14.23 0.70
N PHE A 315 -15.90 14.47 -0.59
CA PHE A 315 -14.93 14.17 -1.63
C PHE A 315 -13.83 15.23 -1.61
N LYS A 316 -12.66 14.87 -1.06
CA LYS A 316 -11.44 15.66 -1.22
C LYS A 316 -10.76 15.21 -2.49
N ARG A 317 -10.65 16.12 -3.47
CA ARG A 317 -9.74 15.92 -4.59
C ARG A 317 -8.35 15.70 -4.01
N SER A 318 -7.62 14.71 -4.51
CA SER A 318 -6.23 14.51 -4.11
C SER A 318 -5.48 15.82 -4.28
N ALA A 319 -4.67 16.20 -3.28
CA ALA A 319 -3.80 17.37 -3.39
C ALA A 319 -2.68 17.17 -4.42
N LYS A 320 -2.58 15.98 -5.03
CA LYS A 320 -1.49 15.56 -5.92
C LYS A 320 -2.03 15.15 -7.30
N PRO A 321 -2.24 16.10 -8.23
CA PRO A 321 -2.80 15.83 -9.56
C PRO A 321 -2.05 14.79 -10.39
N ALA A 322 -0.73 14.64 -10.24
CA ALA A 322 -0.02 13.60 -11.00
C ALA A 322 -0.26 12.19 -10.44
N LEU A 323 -0.53 12.04 -9.15
CA LEU A 323 -0.93 10.74 -8.59
C LEU A 323 -2.30 10.34 -9.13
N ASP A 324 -3.21 11.30 -9.35
CA ASP A 324 -4.50 11.06 -9.99
C ASP A 324 -4.33 10.62 -11.46
N ARG A 325 -3.45 11.27 -12.23
CA ARG A 325 -3.13 10.86 -13.60
C ARG A 325 -2.52 9.46 -13.66
N ILE A 326 -1.62 9.13 -12.73
CA ILE A 326 -1.03 7.80 -12.61
C ILE A 326 -2.12 6.76 -12.29
N ALA A 327 -3.01 7.07 -11.35
CA ALA A 327 -4.11 6.19 -10.97
C ALA A 327 -5.07 5.96 -12.14
N GLU A 328 -5.40 7.00 -12.90
CA GLU A 328 -6.21 6.93 -14.11
C GLU A 328 -5.56 6.02 -15.17
N LYS A 329 -4.30 6.30 -15.53
CA LYS A 329 -3.57 5.48 -16.51
C LYS A 329 -3.50 4.01 -16.10
N ARG A 330 -3.14 3.75 -14.83
CA ARG A 330 -3.03 2.37 -14.34
C ARG A 330 -4.38 1.67 -14.31
N ALA A 331 -5.47 2.38 -14.01
CA ALA A 331 -6.82 1.82 -14.11
C ALA A 331 -7.11 1.37 -15.55
N ILE A 332 -6.77 2.19 -16.54
CA ILE A 332 -6.96 1.87 -17.95
C ILE A 332 -6.19 0.61 -18.33
N ASP A 333 -4.92 0.51 -17.95
CA ASP A 333 -4.11 -0.69 -18.23
C ASP A 333 -4.71 -1.95 -17.60
N ILE A 334 -5.16 -1.85 -16.34
CA ILE A 334 -5.86 -2.94 -15.63
C ILE A 334 -7.14 -3.35 -16.37
N VAL A 335 -7.98 -2.39 -16.74
CA VAL A 335 -9.24 -2.66 -17.44
C VAL A 335 -9.01 -3.29 -18.80
N ARG A 336 -8.03 -2.80 -19.57
CA ARG A 336 -7.64 -3.39 -20.86
C ARG A 336 -7.21 -4.84 -20.70
N ALA A 337 -6.34 -5.15 -19.74
CA ALA A 337 -5.90 -6.52 -19.48
C ALA A 337 -7.06 -7.42 -19.02
N SER A 338 -7.87 -6.94 -18.07
CA SER A 338 -9.02 -7.67 -17.53
C SER A 338 -10.09 -8.02 -18.58
N LEU A 339 -10.39 -7.10 -19.49
CA LEU A 339 -11.35 -7.31 -20.59
C LEU A 339 -10.75 -8.18 -21.71
N ALA A 340 -9.47 -8.02 -22.04
CA ALA A 340 -8.77 -8.90 -22.98
C ALA A 340 -8.78 -10.37 -22.51
N LEU A 341 -8.61 -10.62 -21.20
CA LEU A 341 -8.73 -11.96 -20.62
C LEU A 341 -10.15 -12.56 -20.72
N ASP A 342 -11.18 -11.72 -20.89
CA ASP A 342 -12.56 -12.12 -21.18
C ASP A 342 -12.86 -12.16 -22.69
N GLY A 343 -11.85 -11.96 -23.55
CA GLY A 343 -11.97 -12.03 -25.01
C GLY A 343 -12.53 -10.77 -25.67
N TRP A 344 -12.53 -9.63 -24.97
CA TRP A 344 -12.84 -8.34 -25.59
C TRP A 344 -11.60 -7.73 -26.23
N GLU A 345 -11.73 -7.25 -27.46
CA GLU A 345 -10.68 -6.57 -28.20
C GLU A 345 -10.85 -5.06 -28.10
N LEU A 346 -9.78 -4.34 -27.75
CA LEU A 346 -9.80 -2.88 -27.75
C LEU A 346 -9.88 -2.39 -29.20
N VAL A 347 -10.98 -1.71 -29.54
CA VAL A 347 -11.21 -1.11 -30.85
C VAL A 347 -10.59 0.28 -30.90
N ARG A 348 -10.81 1.08 -29.85
CA ARG A 348 -10.41 2.49 -29.83
C ARG A 348 -10.20 3.02 -28.41
N ASP A 349 -9.23 3.92 -28.29
CA ASP A 349 -9.05 4.82 -27.14
C ASP A 349 -9.76 6.15 -27.43
N CYS A 350 -10.73 6.49 -26.59
CA CYS A 350 -11.67 7.60 -26.77
C CYS A 350 -11.48 8.73 -25.74
N GLN A 351 -10.46 8.65 -24.88
CA GLN A 351 -10.25 9.61 -23.77
C GLN A 351 -10.16 11.08 -24.25
N ALA A 352 -9.52 11.30 -25.39
CA ALA A 352 -9.34 12.64 -25.97
C ALA A 352 -10.53 13.10 -26.84
N ASP A 353 -11.42 12.19 -27.22
CA ASP A 353 -12.58 12.50 -28.07
C ASP A 353 -13.70 13.17 -27.29
N GLY A 354 -13.62 13.07 -25.95
CA GLY A 354 -14.58 13.62 -25.03
C GLY A 354 -15.97 13.09 -25.29
N VAL A 355 -16.16 11.83 -25.67
CA VAL A 355 -17.45 11.21 -26.05
C VAL A 355 -18.29 10.74 -24.87
N GLY A 356 -17.75 10.77 -23.64
CA GLY A 356 -18.45 10.37 -22.40
C GLY A 356 -18.12 8.95 -21.92
N TYR A 357 -17.09 8.35 -22.52
CA TYR A 357 -16.43 7.12 -22.10
C TYR A 357 -14.97 7.16 -22.57
N ASP A 358 -14.12 6.33 -21.96
CA ASP A 358 -12.67 6.32 -22.20
C ASP A 358 -12.25 5.32 -23.28
N LEU A 359 -12.88 4.15 -23.34
CA LEU A 359 -12.46 3.03 -24.19
C LEU A 359 -13.63 2.40 -24.94
N GLU A 360 -13.37 1.93 -26.16
CA GLU A 360 -14.32 1.13 -26.94
C GLU A 360 -13.76 -0.27 -27.17
N PHE A 361 -14.54 -1.29 -26.83
CA PHE A 361 -14.20 -2.69 -27.03
C PHE A 361 -15.23 -3.39 -27.91
N ALA A 362 -14.79 -4.43 -28.61
CA ALA A 362 -15.66 -5.34 -29.37
C ALA A 362 -15.42 -6.79 -28.97
N ARG A 363 -16.49 -7.59 -29.02
CA ARG A 363 -16.43 -9.05 -28.92
C ARG A 363 -17.57 -9.63 -29.74
N GLU A 364 -17.23 -10.39 -30.76
CA GLU A 364 -18.19 -10.93 -31.74
C GLU A 364 -18.99 -9.79 -32.41
N ASP A 365 -20.32 -9.77 -32.25
CA ASP A 365 -21.23 -8.74 -32.78
C ASP A 365 -21.56 -7.64 -31.75
N ARG A 366 -20.89 -7.64 -30.60
CA ARG A 366 -21.15 -6.69 -29.50
C ARG A 366 -20.08 -5.59 -29.46
N SER A 367 -20.53 -4.37 -29.17
CA SER A 367 -19.68 -3.25 -28.77
C SER A 367 -19.91 -2.92 -27.29
N LEU A 368 -18.86 -2.46 -26.62
CA LEU A 368 -18.86 -2.06 -25.22
C LEU A 368 -18.15 -0.71 -25.09
N HIS A 369 -18.84 0.29 -24.55
CA HIS A 369 -18.30 1.61 -24.28
C HIS A 369 -17.97 1.70 -22.79
N VAL A 370 -16.70 1.89 -22.44
CA VAL A 370 -16.21 1.74 -21.08
C VAL A 370 -15.67 3.06 -20.55
N GLU A 371 -16.30 3.56 -19.48
CA GLU A 371 -15.75 4.60 -18.62
C GLU A 371 -14.86 3.97 -17.54
N VAL A 372 -13.66 4.51 -17.31
CA VAL A 372 -12.70 3.96 -16.36
C VAL A 372 -12.46 4.92 -15.20
N LYS A 373 -12.61 4.44 -13.96
CA LYS A 373 -12.29 5.24 -12.76
C LYS A 373 -11.21 4.56 -11.92
N GLY A 374 -10.05 5.20 -11.81
CA GLY A 374 -8.99 4.78 -10.87
C GLY A 374 -9.26 5.29 -9.46
N ILE A 375 -9.38 4.39 -8.50
CA ILE A 375 -9.66 4.70 -7.09
C ILE A 375 -8.51 4.18 -6.25
N GLN A 376 -7.86 5.06 -5.47
CA GLN A 376 -6.72 4.69 -4.64
C GLN A 376 -7.11 3.89 -3.40
N GLY A 377 -8.33 4.09 -2.88
CA GLY A 377 -8.89 3.33 -1.77
C GLY A 377 -9.82 2.20 -2.21
N MET A 378 -10.48 1.58 -1.23
CA MET A 378 -11.44 0.48 -1.46
C MET A 378 -12.89 0.94 -1.66
N ARG A 379 -13.21 2.17 -1.28
CA ARG A 379 -14.58 2.70 -1.38
C ARG A 379 -14.87 3.16 -2.81
N LEU A 380 -16.02 2.73 -3.36
CA LEU A 380 -16.49 3.14 -4.68
C LEU A 380 -17.09 4.55 -4.66
N ASP A 381 -16.23 5.54 -4.43
CA ASP A 381 -16.57 6.96 -4.43
C ASP A 381 -15.76 7.67 -5.53
N PHE A 382 -16.43 8.21 -6.56
CA PHE A 382 -15.77 8.87 -7.70
C PHE A 382 -16.67 9.96 -8.29
N ASN A 383 -16.06 10.89 -9.05
CA ASN A 383 -16.81 11.91 -9.78
C ASN A 383 -17.29 11.38 -11.13
N LEU A 384 -18.48 11.80 -11.52
CA LEU A 384 -19.04 11.62 -12.86
C LEU A 384 -19.23 13.00 -13.50
N THR A 385 -18.76 13.19 -14.73
CA THR A 385 -19.08 14.42 -15.47
C THR A 385 -20.52 14.36 -16.01
N PRO A 386 -21.13 15.51 -16.34
CA PRO A 386 -22.47 15.52 -16.96
C PRO A 386 -22.54 14.71 -18.25
N LYS A 387 -21.44 14.64 -19.01
CA LYS A 387 -21.38 13.88 -20.25
C LYS A 387 -21.33 12.38 -20.01
N GLU A 388 -20.51 11.93 -19.07
CA GLU A 388 -20.48 10.52 -18.65
C GLU A 388 -21.84 10.07 -18.10
N LEU A 389 -22.50 10.90 -17.27
CA LEU A 389 -23.84 10.61 -16.77
C LEU A 389 -24.87 10.53 -17.91
N TRP A 390 -24.78 11.43 -18.89
CA TRP A 390 -25.65 11.38 -20.07
C TRP A 390 -25.45 10.09 -20.87
N CYS A 391 -24.20 9.65 -21.09
CA CYS A 391 -23.91 8.37 -21.73
C CYS A 391 -24.49 7.20 -20.92
N ALA A 392 -24.29 7.16 -19.60
CA ALA A 392 -24.91 6.15 -18.76
C ALA A 392 -26.45 6.12 -18.92
N GLN A 393 -27.11 7.26 -19.10
CA GLN A 393 -28.56 7.36 -19.29
C GLN A 393 -29.08 6.99 -20.68
N ASN A 394 -28.25 7.08 -21.72
CA ASN A 394 -28.70 7.00 -23.12
C ASN A 394 -28.02 5.91 -23.96
N ASP A 395 -26.86 5.41 -23.55
CA ASP A 395 -26.06 4.46 -24.31
C ASP A 395 -26.21 3.04 -23.76
N ASN A 396 -26.84 2.17 -24.54
CA ASN A 396 -27.13 0.78 -24.16
C ASN A 396 -25.86 -0.08 -23.99
N ASN A 397 -24.74 0.34 -24.58
CA ASN A 397 -23.46 -0.39 -24.52
C ASN A 397 -22.52 0.16 -23.45
N TRP A 398 -22.96 1.18 -22.70
CA TRP A 398 -22.12 1.85 -21.71
C TRP A 398 -22.03 1.10 -20.40
N VAL A 399 -20.81 0.97 -19.88
CA VAL A 399 -20.49 0.47 -18.54
C VAL A 399 -19.42 1.35 -17.90
N LEU A 400 -19.36 1.33 -16.58
CA LEU A 400 -18.26 1.91 -15.82
C LEU A 400 -17.45 0.80 -15.17
N VAL A 401 -16.12 0.87 -15.29
CA VAL A 401 -15.22 0.00 -14.53
C VAL A 401 -14.43 0.83 -13.54
N ALA A 402 -14.72 0.64 -12.25
CA ALA A 402 -14.02 1.29 -11.16
C ALA A 402 -12.92 0.35 -10.64
N VAL A 403 -11.66 0.78 -10.72
CA VAL A 403 -10.53 0.01 -10.19
C VAL A 403 -10.19 0.52 -8.80
N THR A 404 -10.59 -0.23 -7.78
CA THR A 404 -10.24 0.06 -6.38
C THR A 404 -8.81 -0.36 -6.07
N SER A 405 -8.19 0.33 -5.11
CA SER A 405 -6.80 0.13 -4.73
C SER A 405 -5.86 0.15 -5.94
N VAL A 406 -6.11 1.02 -6.91
CA VAL A 406 -5.51 0.99 -8.25
C VAL A 406 -3.97 1.07 -8.24
N LEU A 407 -3.40 1.68 -7.20
CA LEU A 407 -1.95 1.80 -7.04
C LEU A 407 -1.32 0.62 -6.27
N SER A 408 -2.12 -0.31 -5.75
CA SER A 408 -1.61 -1.51 -5.08
C SER A 408 -0.98 -2.46 -6.09
N PRO A 409 0.20 -3.06 -5.81
CA PRO A 409 0.83 -4.06 -6.68
C PRO A 409 -0.09 -5.22 -7.07
N GLU A 410 -0.79 -5.78 -6.09
CA GLU A 410 -1.47 -7.09 -6.20
C GLU A 410 -2.91 -7.07 -5.69
N ASN A 411 -3.31 -6.03 -4.93
CA ASN A 411 -4.62 -5.96 -4.28
C ASN A 411 -5.59 -4.99 -4.97
N PHE A 412 -5.34 -4.63 -6.23
CA PHE A 412 -6.30 -3.86 -7.00
C PHE A 412 -7.50 -4.74 -7.36
N ALA A 413 -8.70 -4.17 -7.37
CA ALA A 413 -9.91 -4.89 -7.76
C ALA A 413 -10.75 -4.03 -8.73
N PRO A 414 -10.84 -4.43 -10.02
CA PRO A 414 -11.74 -3.80 -10.96
C PRO A 414 -13.17 -4.26 -10.71
N VAL A 415 -14.10 -3.31 -10.65
CA VAL A 415 -15.52 -3.52 -10.37
C VAL A 415 -16.32 -3.00 -11.56
N LEU A 416 -17.02 -3.90 -12.26
CA LEU A 416 -17.95 -3.50 -13.31
C LEU A 416 -19.27 -3.01 -12.70
N LEU A 417 -19.66 -1.80 -13.09
CA LEU A 417 -20.95 -1.20 -12.81
C LEU A 417 -21.70 -1.03 -14.13
N THR A 418 -22.85 -1.69 -14.24
CA THR A 418 -23.77 -1.48 -15.34
C THR A 418 -24.40 -0.08 -15.24
N ARG A 419 -24.80 0.46 -16.38
CA ARG A 419 -25.41 1.79 -16.47
C ARG A 419 -26.59 2.03 -15.52
N ASP A 420 -27.46 1.05 -15.30
CA ASP A 420 -28.57 1.16 -14.34
C ASP A 420 -28.09 1.31 -12.89
N ARG A 421 -27.01 0.63 -12.51
CA ARG A 421 -26.42 0.78 -11.17
C ARG A 421 -25.82 2.16 -10.99
N VAL A 422 -25.18 2.70 -12.03
CA VAL A 422 -24.62 4.06 -12.00
C VAL A 422 -25.72 5.12 -11.93
N VAL A 423 -26.73 5.01 -12.79
CA VAL A 423 -27.84 5.98 -12.89
C VAL A 423 -28.73 5.99 -11.65
N ASN A 424 -28.84 4.85 -10.94
CA ASN A 424 -29.56 4.73 -9.67
C ASN A 424 -28.68 4.96 -8.43
N ALA A 425 -27.39 5.25 -8.60
CA ALA A 425 -26.51 5.51 -7.47
C ALA A 425 -26.90 6.81 -6.76
N ARG A 426 -26.54 6.90 -5.47
CA ARG A 426 -26.69 8.14 -4.72
C ARG A 426 -25.68 9.18 -5.22
N MET A 427 -26.16 10.15 -6.00
CA MET A 427 -25.34 11.24 -6.51
C MET A 427 -25.45 12.48 -5.62
N VAL A 428 -24.33 13.16 -5.39
CA VAL A 428 -24.26 14.44 -4.68
C VAL A 428 -23.54 15.44 -5.58
N VAL A 429 -24.06 16.65 -5.71
CA VAL A 429 -23.40 17.72 -6.46
C VAL A 429 -22.16 18.18 -5.69
N THR A 430 -20.98 18.00 -6.28
CA THR A 430 -19.70 18.38 -5.65
C THR A 430 -19.18 19.74 -6.10
N GLY A 431 -19.73 20.30 -7.18
CA GLY A 431 -19.38 21.64 -7.64
C GLY A 431 -20.22 22.09 -8.84
N TYR A 432 -20.20 23.40 -9.08
CA TYR A 432 -20.84 24.02 -10.23
C TYR A 432 -19.79 24.70 -11.10
N ARG A 433 -20.00 24.68 -12.42
CA ARG A 433 -19.22 25.46 -13.37
C ARG A 433 -20.10 26.59 -13.91
N LEU A 434 -19.69 27.83 -13.67
CA LEU A 434 -20.37 29.02 -14.17
C LEU A 434 -19.64 29.54 -15.41
N SER A 435 -20.39 29.85 -16.47
CA SER A 435 -19.90 30.61 -17.62
C SER A 435 -20.76 31.84 -17.76
N VAL A 436 -20.21 33.02 -17.50
CA VAL A 436 -20.87 34.29 -17.78
C VAL A 436 -20.52 34.62 -19.22
N GLY A 437 -21.49 34.54 -20.13
CA GLY A 437 -21.26 34.93 -21.52
C GLY A 437 -20.71 36.36 -21.56
N SER A 438 -19.66 36.58 -22.34
CA SER A 438 -19.27 37.94 -22.73
C SER A 438 -20.37 38.49 -23.63
N GLY A 439 -21.28 39.26 -23.02
CA GLY A 439 -22.36 39.96 -23.72
C GLY A 439 -21.85 41.06 -24.64
#